data_AF-A0A1B0BQA2-F1
#
_entry.id   AF-A0A1B0BQA2-F1
#
_cell.length_a   1.000
_cell.length_b   1.000
_cell.length_c   1.000
_cell.angle_alpha   90.00
_cell.angle_beta   90.00
_cell.angle_gamma   90.00
#
_symmetry.space_group_name_H-M   'P 1'
#
loop_
_entity.id
_entity.type
_entity.pdbx_description
1 polymer ?
#
loop_
_entity_poly.entity_id
_entity_poly.type
_entity_poly.pdbx_seq_one_letter_code
_entity_poly.pdbx_strand_id
1 'polypeptide(L)'
;MEDDFFNVLDAKRELRQGIVEVNRGLVYSVKWLAEMCHGLADVDINGEDEKDNFYIKMLEGIAPKECNNYFLAKSYFDIREYDRAAHLVRNASSPVPRFLHLYETYMAVEKRRLDSTIDGCF
;
A
#
# COMPACT_ATOMS: atom_id res chain seq x y z
N MET A 1 29.61 -18.45 17.41
CA MET A 1 28.88 -18.73 16.14
C MET A 1 27.60 -17.93 16.27
N GLU A 2 27.76 -16.61 16.23
CA GLU A 2 26.77 -15.65 16.68
C GLU A 2 26.32 -14.78 15.50
N ASP A 3 24.99 -14.60 15.41
CA ASP A 3 24.27 -13.45 14.87
C ASP A 3 24.10 -13.24 13.35
N ASP A 4 23.81 -14.31 12.58
CA ASP A 4 23.22 -14.20 11.22
C ASP A 4 21.67 -14.31 11.22
N PHE A 5 21.00 -14.19 12.38
CA PHE A 5 19.66 -14.76 12.53
C PHE A 5 18.49 -13.92 11.99
N PHE A 6 18.61 -12.59 11.83
CA PHE A 6 17.55 -11.79 11.20
C PHE A 6 18.02 -10.37 10.88
N ASN A 7 18.40 -10.11 9.63
CA ASN A 7 18.64 -8.74 9.19
C ASN A 7 17.32 -8.08 8.76
N VAL A 8 16.84 -7.14 9.57
CA VAL A 8 15.58 -6.42 9.33
C VAL A 8 15.61 -5.64 8.00
N LEU A 9 16.79 -5.18 7.57
CA LEU A 9 16.96 -4.52 6.28
C LEU A 9 16.72 -5.47 5.11
N ASP A 10 17.26 -6.68 5.20
CA ASP A 10 17.08 -7.72 4.18
C ASP A 10 15.61 -8.17 4.14
N ALA A 11 14.97 -8.34 5.30
CA ALA A 11 13.54 -8.64 5.37
C ALA A 11 12.68 -7.54 4.72
N LYS A 12 12.96 -6.25 4.98
CA LYS A 12 12.22 -5.14 4.36
C LYS A 12 12.43 -5.10 2.84
N ARG A 13 13.63 -5.41 2.37
CA ARG A 13 13.95 -5.52 0.94
C ARG A 13 13.19 -6.67 0.27
N GLU A 14 13.17 -7.85 0.89
CA GLU A 14 12.43 -9.00 0.39
C GLU A 14 10.93 -8.74 0.34
N LEU A 15 10.37 -8.06 1.35
CA LEU A 15 8.96 -7.66 1.35
C LEU A 15 8.64 -6.72 0.17
N ARG A 16 9.48 -5.71 -0.09
CA ARG A 16 9.30 -4.80 -1.24
C ARG A 16 9.35 -5.53 -2.57
N GLN A 17 10.31 -6.43 -2.73
CA GLN A 17 10.43 -7.26 -3.93
C GLN A 17 9.19 -8.16 -4.10
N GLY A 18 8.75 -8.80 -3.02
CA GLY A 18 7.55 -9.63 -3.00
C GLY A 18 6.30 -8.86 -3.42
N ILE A 19 6.15 -7.60 -3.00
CA ILE A 19 5.01 -6.77 -3.45
C ILE A 19 5.00 -6.59 -4.97
N VAL A 20 6.16 -6.37 -5.63
CA VAL A 20 6.23 -6.26 -7.11
C VAL A 20 5.84 -7.58 -7.77
N GLU A 21 6.42 -8.67 -7.29
CA GLU A 21 6.26 -9.99 -7.92
C GLU A 21 4.84 -10.54 -7.78
N VAL A 22 4.21 -10.29 -6.63
CA VAL A 22 2.88 -10.78 -6.27
C VAL A 22 1.78 -9.86 -6.83
N ASN A 23 2.14 -8.69 -7.38
CA ASN A 23 1.25 -7.81 -8.15
C ASN A 23 0.85 -8.39 -9.53
N ARG A 24 0.62 -9.71 -9.58
CA ARG A 24 0.09 -10.52 -10.67
C ARG A 24 -1.37 -10.94 -10.41
N GLY A 25 -2.05 -10.25 -9.50
CA GLY A 25 -3.45 -10.51 -9.12
C GLY A 25 -3.65 -11.20 -7.76
N LEU A 26 -2.59 -11.47 -7.01
CA LEU A 26 -2.67 -12.06 -5.65
C LEU A 26 -2.89 -10.97 -4.59
N VAL A 27 -4.04 -10.32 -4.66
CA VAL A 27 -4.35 -9.09 -3.91
C VAL A 27 -4.25 -9.23 -2.38
N TYR A 28 -4.62 -10.38 -1.82
CA TYR A 28 -4.52 -10.62 -0.37
C TYR A 28 -3.09 -10.79 0.11
N SER A 29 -2.24 -11.44 -0.69
CA SER A 29 -0.82 -11.57 -0.39
C SER A 29 -0.11 -10.22 -0.46
N VAL A 30 -0.45 -9.40 -1.47
CA VAL A 30 0.06 -8.03 -1.57
C VAL A 30 -0.32 -7.20 -0.34
N LYS A 31 -1.58 -7.28 0.13
CA LYS A 31 -2.03 -6.62 1.36
C LYS A 31 -1.17 -7.00 2.55
N TRP A 32 -1.00 -8.30 2.79
CA TRP A 32 -0.23 -8.78 3.94
C TRP A 32 1.22 -8.31 3.89
N LEU A 33 1.87 -8.41 2.72
CA LEU A 33 3.24 -7.94 2.52
C LEU A 33 3.35 -6.41 2.72
N ALA A 34 2.36 -5.65 2.25
CA ALA A 34 2.31 -4.20 2.42
C ALA A 34 2.13 -3.79 3.90
N GLU A 35 1.30 -4.51 4.66
CA GLU A 35 1.14 -4.29 6.11
C GLU A 35 2.43 -4.59 6.87
N MET A 36 3.11 -5.69 6.56
CA MET A 36 4.42 -6.01 7.15
C MET A 36 5.47 -4.95 6.79
N CYS A 37 5.51 -4.51 5.53
CA CYS A 37 6.45 -3.48 5.08
C CYS A 37 6.17 -2.12 5.76
N HIS A 38 4.90 -1.77 5.96
CA HIS A 38 4.50 -0.56 6.69
C HIS A 38 4.86 -0.63 8.18
N GLY A 39 4.80 -1.82 8.80
CA GLY A 39 5.28 -2.03 10.17
C GLY A 39 6.79 -1.79 10.34
N LEU A 40 7.56 -1.84 9.24
CA LEU A 40 8.99 -1.53 9.19
C LEU A 40 9.26 -0.11 8.64
N ALA A 41 8.30 0.82 8.72
CA ALA A 41 8.42 2.16 8.15
C ALA A 41 9.65 2.92 8.65
N ASP A 42 10.02 2.77 9.92
CA ASP A 42 11.12 3.48 10.58
C ASP A 42 12.53 2.98 10.18
N VAL A 43 12.61 1.87 9.43
CA VAL A 43 13.87 1.28 9.00
C VAL A 43 14.30 1.88 7.66
N ASP A 44 15.21 2.84 7.66
CA ASP A 44 15.75 3.40 6.41
C ASP A 44 16.68 2.38 5.72
N ILE A 45 16.27 1.93 4.54
CA ILE A 45 17.16 1.17 3.64
C ILE A 45 18.03 2.23 2.97
N ASN A 46 19.32 2.26 3.31
CA ASN A 46 20.29 3.15 2.67
C ASN A 46 20.21 2.99 1.14
N GLY A 47 19.90 4.09 0.45
CA GLY A 47 19.40 4.13 -0.92
C GLY A 47 20.39 3.85 -2.04
N GLU A 48 21.23 2.82 -1.90
CA GLU A 48 22.21 2.41 -2.93
C GLU A 48 21.68 1.31 -3.88
N ASP A 49 20.38 1.03 -3.83
CA ASP A 49 19.81 -0.12 -4.52
C ASP A 49 19.00 0.28 -5.77
N GLU A 50 19.46 -0.17 -6.96
CA GLU A 50 18.80 0.10 -8.25
C GLU A 50 17.32 -0.36 -8.28
N LYS A 51 16.94 -1.31 -7.44
CA LYS A 51 15.56 -1.83 -7.32
C LYS A 51 14.63 -0.89 -6.56
N ASP A 52 15.12 -0.20 -5.53
CA ASP A 52 14.38 0.88 -4.86
C ASP A 52 14.17 2.05 -5.84
N ASN A 53 15.15 2.30 -6.71
CA ASN A 53 15.03 3.25 -7.81
C ASN A 53 13.92 2.88 -8.82
N PHE A 54 13.69 1.59 -9.11
CA PHE A 54 12.59 1.16 -9.99
C PHE A 54 11.22 1.45 -9.38
N TYR A 55 11.06 1.21 -8.07
CA TYR A 55 9.86 1.55 -7.31
C TYR A 55 9.63 3.07 -7.33
N ILE A 56 10.68 3.87 -7.10
CA ILE A 56 10.65 5.34 -7.13
C ILE A 56 10.33 5.89 -8.53
N LYS A 57 10.81 5.24 -9.60
CA LYS A 57 10.60 5.67 -10.99
C LYS A 57 9.17 5.44 -11.48
N MET A 58 8.45 4.50 -10.89
CA MET A 58 7.03 4.25 -11.19
C MET A 58 6.09 5.26 -10.51
N LEU A 59 6.62 6.18 -9.69
CA LEU A 59 5.90 7.06 -8.77
C LEU A 59 5.96 8.55 -9.14
N GLU A 60 5.97 8.88 -10.43
CA GLU A 60 5.86 10.29 -10.85
C GLU A 60 4.62 10.93 -10.19
N GLY A 61 4.86 11.93 -9.33
CA GLY A 61 3.81 12.62 -8.58
C GLY A 61 3.49 12.08 -7.18
N ILE A 62 4.32 11.21 -6.59
CA ILE A 62 4.22 10.80 -5.17
C ILE A 62 5.51 11.17 -4.43
N ALA A 63 5.38 11.90 -3.31
CA ALA A 63 6.51 12.18 -2.44
C ALA A 63 7.05 10.87 -1.81
N PRO A 64 8.38 10.69 -1.69
CA PRO A 64 8.98 9.48 -1.11
C PRO A 64 8.44 9.13 0.29
N LYS A 65 8.16 10.16 1.10
CA LYS A 65 7.55 10.00 2.44
C LYS A 65 6.11 9.47 2.42
N GLU A 66 5.39 9.66 1.31
CA GLU A 66 3.98 9.25 1.13
C GLU A 66 3.88 7.94 0.35
N CYS A 67 4.98 7.47 -0.24
CA CYS A 67 5.09 6.24 -1.00
C CYS A 67 4.59 5.03 -0.21
N ASN A 68 5.14 4.79 1.00
CA ASN A 68 4.75 3.63 1.81
C ASN A 68 3.24 3.61 2.12
N ASN A 69 2.67 4.78 2.46
CA ASN A 69 1.23 4.91 2.73
C ASN A 69 0.40 4.69 1.47
N TYR A 70 0.87 5.18 0.33
CA TYR A 70 0.20 4.98 -0.96
C TYR A 70 0.13 3.50 -1.34
N PHE A 71 1.22 2.74 -1.22
CA PHE A 71 1.22 1.31 -1.56
C PHE A 71 0.31 0.49 -0.68
N LEU A 72 0.31 0.77 0.62
CA LEU A 72 -0.61 0.11 1.54
C LEU A 72 -2.07 0.49 1.24
N ALA A 73 -2.37 1.78 0.97
CA ALA A 73 -3.72 2.21 0.58
C ALA A 73 -4.17 1.52 -0.71
N LYS A 74 -3.28 1.46 -1.72
CA LYS A 74 -3.53 0.76 -2.98
C LYS A 74 -3.85 -0.73 -2.76
N SER A 75 -3.18 -1.38 -1.82
CA SER A 75 -3.47 -2.78 -1.48
C SER A 75 -4.86 -2.95 -0.82
N TYR A 76 -5.27 -1.99 0.03
CA TYR A 76 -6.63 -1.95 0.60
C TYR A 76 -7.69 -1.67 -0.46
N PHE A 77 -7.39 -0.83 -1.43
CA PHE A 77 -8.26 -0.57 -2.57
C PHE A 77 -8.51 -1.85 -3.39
N ASP A 78 -7.46 -2.63 -3.67
CA ASP A 78 -7.57 -3.84 -4.50
C ASP A 78 -8.47 -4.92 -3.89
N ILE A 79 -8.55 -4.98 -2.56
CA ILE A 79 -9.46 -5.88 -1.81
C ILE A 79 -10.81 -5.24 -1.45
N ARG A 80 -11.10 -4.04 -1.96
CA ARG A 80 -12.36 -3.29 -1.74
C ARG A 80 -12.61 -2.87 -0.28
N GLU A 81 -11.54 -2.64 0.47
CA GLU A 81 -11.56 -2.06 1.82
C GLU A 81 -11.41 -0.53 1.74
N TYR A 82 -12.33 0.13 1.02
CA TYR A 82 -12.22 1.54 0.66
C TYR A 82 -12.11 2.50 1.86
N ASP A 83 -12.87 2.29 2.94
CA ASP A 83 -12.80 3.17 4.12
C ASP A 83 -11.42 3.14 4.80
N ARG A 84 -10.77 1.96 4.86
CA ARG A 84 -9.42 1.82 5.42
C ARG A 84 -8.38 2.49 4.55
N ALA A 85 -8.50 2.29 3.24
CA ALA A 85 -7.64 2.89 2.25
C ALA A 85 -7.71 4.43 2.34
N ALA A 86 -8.92 4.98 2.34
CA ALA A 86 -9.15 6.43 2.41
C ALA A 86 -8.56 7.05 3.69
N HIS A 87 -8.64 6.35 4.82
CA HIS A 87 -8.08 6.80 6.09
C HIS A 87 -6.54 6.94 6.03
N LEU A 88 -5.86 6.06 5.31
CA LEU A 88 -4.41 6.01 5.27
C LEU A 88 -3.80 7.18 4.47
N VAL A 89 -4.45 7.58 3.38
CA VAL A 89 -3.99 8.67 2.49
C VAL A 89 -4.67 10.02 2.75
N ARG A 90 -5.51 10.15 3.79
CA ARG A 90 -6.25 11.39 4.10
C ARG A 90 -5.37 12.64 4.28
N ASN A 91 -4.15 12.46 4.76
CA ASN A 91 -3.20 13.53 5.06
C ASN A 91 -2.14 13.70 3.96
N ALA A 92 -2.28 13.01 2.82
CA ALA A 92 -1.31 13.09 1.74
C ALA A 92 -1.41 14.44 1.01
N SER A 93 -0.24 15.02 0.74
CA SER A 93 -0.10 16.29 0.02
C SER A 93 0.14 16.08 -1.48
N SER A 94 0.69 14.93 -1.89
CA SER A 94 0.97 14.65 -3.30
C SER A 94 -0.32 14.44 -4.10
N PRO A 95 -0.32 14.77 -5.41
CA PRO A 95 -1.52 14.69 -6.23
C PRO A 95 -2.06 13.26 -6.35
N VAL A 96 -1.20 12.24 -6.48
CA VAL A 96 -1.64 10.86 -6.71
C VAL A 96 -2.31 10.23 -5.47
N PRO A 97 -1.74 10.27 -4.25
CA PRO A 97 -2.41 9.70 -3.09
C PRO A 97 -3.63 10.52 -2.67
N ARG A 98 -3.65 11.83 -2.98
CA ARG A 98 -4.83 12.68 -2.78
C ARG A 98 -5.97 12.32 -3.73
N PHE A 99 -5.66 12.02 -4.99
CA PHE A 99 -6.65 11.46 -5.91
C PHE A 99 -7.20 10.13 -5.37
N LEU A 100 -6.31 9.25 -4.92
CA LEU A 100 -6.69 7.95 -4.36
C LEU A 100 -7.64 8.11 -3.16
N HIS A 101 -7.34 9.03 -2.23
CA HIS A 101 -8.22 9.34 -1.09
C HIS A 101 -9.64 9.75 -1.51
N LEU A 102 -9.76 10.66 -2.47
CA LEU A 102 -11.06 11.13 -2.97
C LEU A 102 -11.83 9.99 -3.64
N TYR A 103 -11.12 9.19 -4.43
CA TYR A 103 -11.71 8.07 -5.15
C TYR A 103 -12.17 6.96 -4.21
N GLU A 104 -11.38 6.60 -3.21
CA GLU A 104 -11.73 5.61 -2.18
C GLU A 104 -12.92 6.07 -1.34
N THR A 105 -12.96 7.35 -0.97
CA THR A 105 -14.10 7.92 -0.23
C THR A 105 -15.39 7.80 -1.05
N TYR A 106 -15.32 8.10 -2.35
CA TYR A 106 -16.45 7.90 -3.27
C TYR A 106 -16.85 6.43 -3.37
N MET A 107 -15.89 5.53 -3.60
CA MET A 107 -16.16 4.09 -3.73
C MET A 107 -16.73 3.47 -2.46
N ALA A 108 -16.34 3.97 -1.29
CA ALA A 108 -16.92 3.56 -0.01
C ALA A 108 -18.41 3.92 0.09
N VAL A 109 -18.79 5.12 -0.37
CA VAL A 109 -20.19 5.55 -0.44
C VAL A 109 -20.97 4.70 -1.43
N GLU A 110 -20.43 4.46 -2.63
CA GLU A 110 -21.08 3.62 -3.64
C GLU A 110 -21.27 2.18 -3.17
N LYS A 111 -20.28 1.61 -2.47
CA LYS A 111 -20.39 0.29 -1.86
C LYS A 111 -21.56 0.23 -0.87
N ARG A 112 -21.64 1.18 0.07
CA ARG A 112 -22.75 1.26 1.04
C ARG A 112 -24.11 1.41 0.38
N ARG A 113 -24.20 2.20 -0.70
CA ARG A 113 -25.44 2.40 -1.47
C ARG A 113 -25.93 1.09 -2.10
N LEU A 114 -25.01 0.32 -2.68
CA LEU A 114 -25.32 -0.99 -3.28
C LEU A 114 -25.72 -2.01 -2.22
N ASP A 115 -24.96 -2.10 -1.12
CA ASP A 115 -25.26 -3.00 0.00
C ASP A 115 -26.66 -2.72 0.58
N SER A 116 -27.00 -1.43 0.78
CA SER A 116 -28.33 -1.01 1.28
C SER A 116 -29.48 -1.38 0.33
N THR A 117 -29.23 -1.43 -0.98
CA THR A 117 -30.26 -1.78 -1.98
C THR A 117 -30.54 -3.27 -1.98
N ILE A 118 -29.52 -4.10 -1.69
CA ILE A 118 -29.64 -5.56 -1.62
C ILE A 118 -30.40 -5.97 -0.35
N ASP A 119 -30.12 -5.32 0.77
CA ASP A 119 -30.77 -5.60 2.05
C ASP A 119 -32.27 -5.24 2.07
N GLY A 120 -32.71 -4.31 1.22
CA GLY A 120 -34.13 -3.93 1.09
C GLY A 120 -34.97 -4.83 0.17
N CYS A 121 -34.36 -5.82 -0.47
CA CYS A 121 -35.04 -6.77 -1.38
C CYS A 121 -35.31 -8.16 -0.75
N PHE A 122 -35.08 -8.32 0.56
CA PHE A 122 -35.41 -9.53 1.32
C PHE A 122 -36.48 -9.26 2.38
#